data_AF-A0A3S4IUA1-F1
#
_entry.id   AF-A0A3S4IUA1-F1
#
_cell.length_a   1.000
_cell.length_b   1.000
_cell.length_c   1.000
_cell.angle_alpha   90.00
_cell.angle_beta   90.00
_cell.angle_gamma   90.00
#
_symmetry.space_group_name_H-M   'P 1'
#
loop_
_entity.id
_entity.type
_entity.pdbx_description
1 polymer ?
#
loop_
_entity_poly.entity_id
_entity_poly.type
_entity_poly.pdbx_seq_one_letter_code
_entity_poly.pdbx_strand_id
1 'polypeptide(L)' 'MGADRIETEAGIATFSGDHTVSVLTDILVTSLEALAKAGHADAACRQAGKACAALRASNPAQWRKLNALLHRLSRQAP' A
#
# COMPACT_ATOMS: atom_id res chain seq x y z
N MET A 1 -5.45 6.59 46.68
CA MET A 1 -4.31 6.89 45.78
C MET A 1 -4.07 5.66 44.91
N GLY A 2 -4.07 5.81 43.58
CA GLY A 2 -3.47 4.83 42.67
C GLY A 2 -4.44 4.03 41.81
N ALA A 3 -5.16 4.70 40.91
CA ALA A 3 -5.67 4.07 39.69
C ALA A 3 -5.70 5.15 38.60
N ASP A 4 -4.62 5.25 37.82
CA ASP A 4 -4.66 5.77 36.45
C ASP A 4 -3.27 5.63 35.79
N ARG A 5 -3.24 5.46 34.45
CA ARG A 5 -2.08 5.28 33.56
C ARG A 5 -1.48 3.88 33.53
N ILE A 6 -1.84 3.07 32.53
CA ILE A 6 -0.98 2.68 31.38
C ILE A 6 -1.89 1.96 30.34
N GLU A 7 -2.60 2.67 29.45
CA GLU A 7 -3.25 2.01 28.28
C GLU A 7 -3.11 2.79 26.95
N THR A 8 -2.38 3.91 26.92
CA THR A 8 -2.48 4.90 25.82
C THR A 8 -1.43 4.77 24.71
N GLU A 9 -0.35 3.99 24.89
CA GLU A 9 0.79 4.04 23.95
C GLU A 9 0.65 3.09 22.75
N ALA A 10 -0.03 1.95 22.91
CA ALA A 10 -0.20 0.96 21.83
C ALA A 10 -1.12 1.45 20.71
N GLY A 11 -2.16 2.22 21.03
CA GLY A 11 -3.08 2.77 20.03
C GLY A 11 -2.43 3.79 19.11
N ILE A 12 -1.60 4.69 19.65
CA ILE A 12 -1.03 5.80 18.88
C ILE A 12 -0.03 5.29 17.82
N ALA A 13 0.78 4.28 18.16
CA ALA A 13 1.77 3.70 17.26
C ALA A 13 1.13 2.99 16.05
N THR A 14 0.03 2.26 16.27
CA THR A 14 -0.68 1.55 15.19
C THR A 14 -1.35 2.53 14.21
N PHE A 15 -1.96 3.61 14.69
CA PHE A 15 -2.55 4.65 13.84
C PHE A 15 -1.50 5.39 12.99
N SER A 16 -0.31 5.64 13.55
CA SER A 16 0.80 6.26 12.81
C SER A 16 1.36 5.32 11.73
N GLY A 17 1.39 4.01 11.99
CA GLY A 17 1.86 3.00 11.05
C GLY A 17 0.95 2.89 9.83
N ASP A 18 -0.36 2.73 10.04
CA ASP A 18 -1.33 2.57 8.95
C ASP A 18 -1.43 3.84 8.08
N HIS A 19 -1.34 5.03 8.69
CA HIS A 19 -1.27 6.28 7.95
C HIS A 19 -0.01 6.36 7.07
N THR A 20 1.16 6.00 7.62
CA THR A 20 2.42 5.99 6.87
C THR A 20 2.34 5.00 5.69
N VAL A 21 1.81 3.80 5.92
CA VAL A 21 1.61 2.80 4.87
C VAL A 21 0.64 3.32 3.80
N SER A 22 -0.40 4.06 4.18
CA SER A 22 -1.31 4.71 3.23
C SER A 22 -0.60 5.72 2.34
N VAL A 23 0.16 6.65 2.93
CA VAL A 23 0.88 7.70 2.18
C VAL A 23 1.91 7.08 1.23
N LEU A 24 2.67 6.09 1.70
CA LEU A 24 3.64 5.38 0.85
C LEU A 24 2.95 4.58 -0.26
N THR A 25 1.77 4.00 0.00
CA THR A 25 0.97 3.32 -1.02
C THR A 25 0.53 4.29 -2.11
N ASP A 26 0.15 5.52 -1.75
CA ASP A 26 -0.29 6.54 -2.71
C ASP A 26 0.85 7.01 -3.62
N ILE A 27 2.04 7.21 -3.03
CA ILE A 27 3.26 7.51 -3.77
C ILE A 27 3.58 6.36 -4.73
N LEU A 28 3.56 5.12 -4.23
CA LEU A 28 3.85 3.94 -5.04
C LEU A 28 2.86 3.80 -6.20
N VAL A 29 1.56 3.99 -5.97
CA VAL A 29 0.54 3.97 -7.03
C VAL A 29 0.87 4.99 -8.11
N THR A 30 1.19 6.22 -7.73
CA THR A 30 1.54 7.30 -8.66
C THR A 30 2.79 6.95 -9.47
N SER A 31 3.82 6.40 -8.83
CA SER A 31 5.04 5.95 -9.51
C SER A 31 4.79 4.81 -10.49
N LEU A 32 3.97 3.82 -10.12
CA LEU A 32 3.64 2.68 -10.99
C LEU A 32 2.81 3.10 -12.21
N GLU A 33 1.88 4.05 -12.03
CA GLU A 33 1.14 4.65 -13.15
C GLU A 33 2.08 5.40 -14.11
N ALA A 34 3.01 6.20 -13.57
CA ALA A 34 4.00 6.91 -14.39
C ALA A 34 4.89 5.94 -15.18
N LEU A 35 5.32 4.85 -14.53
CA LEU A 35 6.12 3.81 -15.15
C LEU A 35 5.37 3.11 -16.30
N ALA A 36 4.09 2.78 -16.10
CA ALA A 36 3.26 2.20 -17.15
C ALA A 36 3.06 3.17 -18.33
N LYS A 37 2.79 4.46 -18.04
CA LYS A 37 2.67 5.51 -19.07
C LYS A 37 3.96 5.72 -19.87
N ALA A 38 5.12 5.45 -19.28
CA ALA A 38 6.42 5.50 -19.94
C ALA A 38 6.71 4.25 -20.81
N GLY A 39 5.75 3.34 -20.98
CA GLY A 39 5.90 2.11 -21.77
C GLY A 39 6.45 0.92 -20.99
N HIS A 40 6.63 1.03 -19.68
CA HIS A 40 7.14 -0.04 -18.82
C HIS A 40 6.02 -0.75 -18.04
N ALA A 41 4.90 -1.07 -18.71
CA ALA A 41 3.71 -1.67 -18.09
C ALA A 41 4.00 -3.00 -17.39
N ASP A 42 4.83 -3.87 -17.97
CA ASP A 42 5.23 -5.14 -17.35
C ASP A 42 5.98 -4.97 -16.03
N ALA A 43 6.92 -4.02 -15.99
CA ALA A 43 7.68 -3.71 -14.79
C ALA A 43 6.74 -3.15 -13.70
N ALA A 44 5.81 -2.28 -14.09
CA ALA A 44 4.80 -1.74 -13.17
C ALA A 44 3.90 -2.85 -12.61
N CYS A 45 3.42 -3.78 -13.44
CA CYS A 45 2.65 -4.95 -13.02
C CYS A 45 3.41 -5.80 -12.00
N ARG A 46 4.68 -6.14 -12.28
CA ARG A 46 5.48 -6.97 -11.36
C ARG A 46 5.68 -6.31 -10.01
N GLN A 47 5.93 -5.00 -9.98
CA GLN A 47 6.10 -4.26 -8.72
C GLN A 47 4.77 -4.12 -7.97
N ALA A 48 3.65 -3.85 -8.66
CA ALA A 48 2.31 -3.85 -8.07
C ALA A 48 1.99 -5.20 -7.41
N GLY A 49 2.33 -6.32 -8.06
CA GLY A 49 2.15 -7.66 -7.51
C GLY A 49 2.96 -7.91 -6.24
N LYS A 50 4.22 -7.48 -6.19
CA LYS A 50 5.07 -7.57 -4.98
C LYS A 50 4.48 -6.78 -3.82
N ALA A 51 4.01 -5.55 -4.08
CA ALA A 51 3.38 -4.72 -3.08
C ALA A 51 2.07 -5.32 -2.56
N CYS A 52 1.27 -5.93 -3.44
CA CYS A 52 0.08 -6.70 -3.03
C CYS A 52 0.46 -7.85 -2.09
N ALA A 53 1.49 -8.64 -2.43
CA ALA A 53 1.94 -9.74 -1.59
C ALA A 53 2.39 -9.28 -0.19
N ALA A 54 3.05 -8.13 -0.10
CA ALA A 54 3.51 -7.56 1.17
C ALA A 54 2.36 -7.06 2.08
N LEU A 55 1.32 -6.47 1.50
CA LEU A 55 0.24 -5.84 2.28
C LEU A 55 -0.97 -6.75 2.53
N ARG A 56 -1.09 -7.91 1.84
CA ARG A 56 -2.30 -8.76 1.91
C ARG A 56 -2.71 -9.18 3.33
N ALA A 57 -1.75 -9.31 4.23
CA ALA A 57 -1.98 -9.80 5.60
C ALA A 57 -2.10 -8.66 6.62
N SER A 58 -1.39 -7.55 6.41
CA SER A 58 -1.22 -6.49 7.41
C SER A 58 -2.05 -5.25 7.14
N ASN A 59 -2.36 -4.94 5.87
CA ASN A 59 -3.03 -3.70 5.47
C ASN A 59 -4.06 -3.96 4.36
N PRO A 60 -5.25 -4.52 4.68
CA PRO A 60 -6.26 -4.92 3.69
C PRO A 60 -6.76 -3.78 2.81
N ALA A 61 -6.84 -2.55 3.35
CA ALA A 61 -7.27 -1.38 2.59
C ALA A 61 -6.28 -1.04 1.46
N GLN A 62 -5.00 -0.99 1.79
CA GLN A 62 -3.93 -0.66 0.84
C GLN A 62 -3.68 -1.81 -0.15
N TRP A 63 -3.81 -3.06 0.31
CA TRP A 63 -3.82 -4.23 -0.58
C TRP A 63 -4.89 -4.12 -1.67
N ARG A 64 -6.14 -3.78 -1.32
CA ARG A 64 -7.24 -3.63 -2.32
C ARG A 64 -6.91 -2.57 -3.36
N LYS A 65 -6.34 -1.43 -2.93
CA LYS A 65 -5.95 -0.33 -3.82
C LYS A 65 -4.90 -0.77 -4.85
N LEU A 66 -3.84 -1.42 -4.39
CA LEU A 66 -2.79 -1.94 -5.27
C LEU A 66 -3.29 -3.08 -6.17
N ASN A 67 -4.19 -3.93 -5.65
CA ASN A 67 -4.75 -5.02 -6.45
C ASN A 67 -5.63 -4.49 -7.59
N ALA A 68 -6.44 -3.46 -7.34
CA ALA A 68 -7.19 -2.78 -8.39
C ALA A 68 -6.27 -2.13 -9.44
N LEU A 69 -5.18 -1.48 -9.00
CA LEU A 69 -4.17 -0.96 -9.91
C LEU A 69 -3.54 -2.08 -10.75
N LEU A 70 -3.12 -3.19 -10.13
CA LEU A 70 -2.53 -4.33 -10.80
C LEU A 70 -3.43 -4.85 -11.92
N HIS A 71 -4.72 -5.11 -11.63
CA HIS A 71 -5.67 -5.55 -12.65
C HIS A 71 -5.78 -4.55 -13.82
N ARG A 72 -5.74 -3.25 -13.54
CA ARG A 72 -5.77 -2.22 -14.59
C ARG A 72 -4.48 -2.20 -15.42
N LEU A 73 -3.32 -2.36 -14.79
CA LEU A 73 -2.02 -2.40 -15.46
C LEU A 73 -1.86 -3.68 -16.29
N SER A 74 -2.33 -4.83 -15.80
CA SER A 74 -2.25 -6.10 -16.54
C SER A 74 -3.05 -6.09 -17.84
N ARG A 75 -4.06 -5.22 -17.96
CA ARG A 75 -4.79 -5.00 -19.22
C ARG A 75 -4.03 -4.12 -20.23
N GLN A 76 -2.97 -3.45 -19.79
CA GLN A 76 -2.12 -2.58 -20.60
C GLN A 76 -0.78 -3.23 -20.94
N ALA A 77 -0.43 -4.32 -20.25
CA ALA A 77 0.73 -5.12 -20.60
C ALA A 77 0.49 -5.82 -21.95
N PRO A 78 1.48 -5.84 -22.85
CA PRO A 78 1.39 -6.44 -24.18
C PRO A 78 1.27 -7.97 -24.17
#